data_AF-N4XAI2-F1
#
_entry.id   AF-N4XAI2-F1
#
_cell.length_a   1.000
_cell.length_b   1.000
_cell.length_c   1.000
_cell.angle_alpha   90.00
_cell.angle_beta   90.00
_cell.angle_gamma   90.00
#
_symmetry.space_group_name_H-M   'P 1'
#
loop_
_entity.id
_entity.type
_entity.pdbx_description
1 polymer ?
#
loop_
_entity_poly.entity_id
_entity_poly.type
_entity_poly.pdbx_seq_one_letter_code
_entity_poly.pdbx_strand_id
1 'polypeptide(L)'
;MPPKSQRSRACSQCRTRRVKCDETPETCNQCRRLGIKCSGPLQGSIVIDMTERVVNPKGRKKKETVRASASTLTNETAAAKNSHHAVSIASKKPATPLDMPLQNPMFPTNSRHAEQVERATTAIRYHYRPPTFNQPSKALSSILDNAFLTHYVELNHVKNGYAPELQWLVHLPEIFSNASKPAVRISLRAKSMAFYGKYHNDSSILIDSWRWYTVALSAQRNSIARMKKNDVPDEGEVLVPLILALYEIYVGATSAGLVAHLDAAGEIMKMRGPSNCRSGVIWPLFKAIRGQEAHMSIIFNKKSTFASPDWMTIPFVDMPSDPHQDLASIHLMMPYCMAYLEIPGSLRAVFETAIPPNVDVTPAKELTCKLLKDLDSWAENYPHLAKRFTSPGNTQTPESSSQSTRQKSPKTGKINPAKELISSNYMADRVLLNMLMYKMHTESRTPLAPSEYSIGHYYSEAQNYSQAILQTAAEIERAKTPGFDLLRCVSPVVIVIYCAPMAELRMQGKMMLGRWASQIQGLASTMDRL
;
A
#
# COMPACT_ATOMS: atom_id res chain seq x y z
N MET A 1 -12.57 -16.90 57.17
CA MET A 1 -11.18 -17.11 56.67
C MET A 1 -11.08 -16.48 55.29
N PRO A 2 -10.08 -15.62 55.00
CA PRO A 2 -9.96 -15.02 53.68
C PRO A 2 -9.47 -16.06 52.65
N PRO A 3 -9.89 -15.97 51.36
CA PRO A 3 -9.48 -16.91 50.33
C PRO A 3 -7.98 -16.76 50.05
N LYS A 4 -7.19 -17.80 50.38
CA LYS A 4 -5.76 -17.83 50.04
C LYS A 4 -5.61 -17.78 48.51
N SER A 5 -4.86 -16.79 48.03
CA SER A 5 -4.51 -16.57 46.62
C SER A 5 -4.27 -17.89 45.88
N GLN A 6 -5.19 -18.27 44.99
CA GLN A 6 -5.09 -19.50 44.23
C GLN A 6 -4.02 -19.35 43.15
N ARG A 7 -3.00 -20.21 43.15
CA ARG A 7 -1.99 -20.31 42.09
C ARG A 7 -1.88 -21.71 41.46
N SER A 8 -2.51 -22.72 42.08
CA SER A 8 -2.37 -24.12 41.67
C SER A 8 -3.68 -24.68 41.12
N ARG A 9 -3.57 -25.42 40.00
CA ARG A 9 -4.66 -26.13 39.34
C ARG A 9 -4.98 -27.50 39.95
N ALA A 10 -4.22 -27.93 40.97
CA ALA A 10 -4.41 -29.19 41.66
C ALA A 10 -5.86 -29.44 42.12
N CYS A 11 -6.31 -30.69 42.26
CA CYS A 11 -7.61 -30.96 42.85
C CYS A 11 -7.70 -30.47 44.30
N SER A 12 -8.91 -30.27 44.81
CA SER A 12 -9.13 -29.73 46.17
C SER A 12 -8.50 -30.62 47.24
N GLN A 13 -8.55 -31.94 47.07
CA GLN A 13 -8.03 -32.95 47.99
C GLN A 13 -6.49 -32.90 48.06
N CYS A 14 -5.81 -32.85 46.92
CA CYS A 14 -4.35 -32.70 46.88
C CYS A 14 -3.89 -31.37 47.46
N ARG A 15 -4.67 -30.29 47.28
CA ARG A 15 -4.38 -28.98 47.87
C ARG A 15 -4.51 -28.98 49.38
N THR A 16 -5.61 -29.50 49.91
CA THR A 16 -5.82 -29.61 51.36
C THR A 16 -4.71 -30.43 52.01
N ARG A 17 -4.29 -31.51 51.34
CA ARG A 17 -3.23 -32.41 51.80
C ARG A 17 -1.81 -31.91 51.50
N ARG A 18 -1.67 -30.78 50.79
CA ARG A 18 -0.39 -30.18 50.38
C ARG A 18 0.55 -31.16 49.64
N VAL A 19 -0.02 -32.00 48.79
CA VAL A 19 0.72 -32.95 47.92
C VAL A 19 0.59 -32.54 46.45
N LYS A 20 1.58 -32.92 45.63
CA LYS A 20 1.57 -32.61 44.19
C LYS A 20 0.45 -33.40 43.50
N CYS A 21 -0.39 -32.69 42.76
CA CYS A 21 -1.43 -33.27 41.91
C CYS A 21 -0.87 -33.47 40.50
N ASP A 22 -1.23 -34.58 39.87
CA ASP A 22 -0.87 -34.94 38.49
C ASP A 22 -1.87 -34.40 37.45
N GLU A 23 -2.93 -33.70 37.91
CA GLU A 23 -3.86 -32.90 37.09
C GLU A 23 -4.56 -33.68 35.96
N THR A 24 -4.75 -34.99 36.13
CA THR A 24 -5.52 -35.80 35.16
C THR A 24 -7.01 -35.40 35.18
N PRO A 25 -7.72 -35.51 34.02
CA PRO A 25 -9.02 -34.88 33.83
C PRO A 25 -10.13 -35.41 34.75
N GLU A 26 -10.17 -36.73 34.97
CA GLU A 26 -11.25 -37.40 35.70
C GLU A 26 -10.91 -37.66 37.17
N THR A 27 -9.76 -38.27 37.46
CA THR A 27 -9.32 -38.58 38.83
C THR A 27 -7.80 -38.63 38.90
N CYS A 28 -7.21 -37.80 39.75
CA CYS A 28 -5.76 -37.75 39.94
C CYS A 28 -5.23 -39.05 40.57
N ASN A 29 -4.03 -39.47 40.19
CA ASN A 29 -3.45 -40.74 40.65
C ASN A 29 -3.25 -40.76 42.17
N GLN A 30 -3.02 -39.60 42.79
CA GLN A 30 -2.93 -39.50 44.25
C GLN A 30 -4.26 -39.77 44.95
N CYS A 31 -5.39 -39.29 44.41
CA CYS A 31 -6.71 -39.58 44.95
C CYS A 31 -7.14 -41.02 44.63
N ARG A 32 -6.81 -41.51 43.43
CA ARG A 32 -7.08 -42.89 43.00
C ARG A 32 -6.43 -43.91 43.93
N ARG A 33 -5.13 -43.74 44.22
CA ARG A 33 -4.37 -44.64 45.10
C ARG A 33 -4.92 -44.70 46.53
N LEU A 34 -5.58 -43.64 46.98
CA LEU A 34 -6.10 -43.53 48.34
C LEU A 34 -7.60 -43.80 48.43
N GLY A 35 -8.25 -44.15 47.31
CA GLY A 35 -9.69 -44.41 47.27
C GLY A 35 -10.56 -43.20 47.60
N ILE A 36 -10.06 -41.97 47.45
CA ILE A 36 -10.80 -40.75 47.82
C ILE A 36 -11.41 -40.13 46.56
N LYS A 37 -12.66 -39.66 46.67
CA LYS A 37 -13.37 -38.94 45.60
C LYS A 37 -12.61 -37.67 45.22
N CYS A 38 -12.12 -37.61 43.97
CA CYS A 38 -11.35 -36.49 43.43
C CYS A 38 -12.28 -35.42 42.87
N SER A 39 -12.01 -34.14 43.14
CA SER A 39 -12.76 -33.03 42.53
C SER A 39 -12.33 -32.68 41.10
N GLY A 40 -11.33 -33.38 40.56
CA GLY A 40 -10.61 -32.97 39.34
C GLY A 40 -9.76 -31.69 39.53
N PRO A 41 -8.86 -31.39 38.58
CA PRO A 41 -8.13 -30.12 38.55
C PRO A 41 -9.06 -28.93 38.24
N LEU A 42 -8.70 -27.73 38.68
CA LEU A 42 -9.46 -26.52 38.32
C LEU A 42 -9.34 -26.24 36.82
N GLN A 43 -10.50 -26.13 36.17
CA GLN A 43 -10.63 -25.75 34.76
C GLN A 43 -10.96 -24.26 34.65
N GLY A 44 -10.30 -23.55 33.73
CA GLY A 44 -10.52 -22.12 33.50
C GLY A 44 -9.40 -21.19 34.01
N SER A 45 -9.66 -19.89 33.94
CA SER A 45 -8.72 -18.83 34.31
C SER A 45 -8.62 -18.71 35.84
N ILE A 46 -7.40 -18.75 36.38
CA ILE A 46 -7.15 -18.50 37.80
C ILE A 46 -7.02 -16.98 38.00
N VAL A 47 -8.03 -16.36 38.60
CA VAL A 47 -7.98 -14.94 38.95
C VAL A 47 -7.25 -14.78 40.28
N ILE A 48 -6.07 -14.15 40.24
CA ILE A 48 -5.31 -13.80 41.43
C ILE A 48 -5.74 -12.41 41.85
N ASP A 49 -6.43 -12.30 42.97
CA ASP A 49 -6.72 -11.01 43.59
C ASP A 49 -5.41 -10.34 44.02
N MET A 50 -5.08 -9.23 43.35
CA MET A 50 -3.87 -8.43 43.61
C MET A 50 -4.16 -7.20 44.46
N THR A 51 -5.40 -7.01 44.93
CA THR A 51 -5.85 -5.77 45.60
C THR A 51 -4.99 -5.44 46.82
N GLU A 52 -4.64 -6.43 47.66
CA GLU A 52 -3.72 -6.21 48.79
C GLU A 52 -2.29 -5.80 48.39
N ARG A 53 -1.77 -6.27 47.25
CA ARG A 53 -0.41 -5.93 46.79
C ARG A 53 -0.31 -4.53 46.19
N VAL A 54 -1.43 -4.03 45.66
CA VAL A 54 -1.54 -2.68 45.10
C VAL A 54 -1.78 -1.66 46.22
N VAL A 55 -2.58 -2.01 47.23
CA VAL A 55 -2.89 -1.12 48.37
C VAL A 55 -1.71 -0.99 49.35
N ASN A 56 -0.94 -2.05 49.58
CA ASN A 56 0.23 -2.04 50.47
C ASN A 56 1.47 -2.65 49.79
N PRO A 57 2.23 -1.87 48.99
CA PRO A 57 3.49 -2.33 48.43
C PRO A 57 4.51 -2.49 49.56
N LYS A 58 4.60 -3.69 50.15
CA LYS A 58 5.66 -4.02 51.12
C LYS A 58 7.01 -3.89 50.41
N GLY A 59 7.81 -2.92 50.87
CA GLY A 59 9.17 -2.70 50.40
C GLY A 59 9.95 -4.01 50.32
N ARG A 60 10.48 -4.31 49.14
CA ARG A 60 11.27 -5.51 48.88
C ARG A 60 12.52 -5.46 49.75
N LYS A 61 12.53 -6.16 50.89
CA LYS A 61 13.77 -6.54 51.56
C LYS A 61 14.60 -7.32 50.54
N LYS A 62 15.72 -6.74 50.15
CA LYS A 62 16.72 -7.31 49.24
C LYS A 62 17.22 -8.59 49.91
N LYS A 63 16.74 -9.75 49.45
CA LYS A 63 17.27 -11.05 49.90
C LYS A 63 18.55 -11.27 49.10
N GLU A 64 19.68 -11.05 49.76
CA GLU A 64 21.02 -11.35 49.25
C GLU A 64 21.09 -12.82 48.84
N THR A 65 21.43 -13.03 47.57
CA THR A 65 21.86 -14.31 47.06
C THR A 65 23.30 -14.54 47.48
N VAL A 66 23.51 -15.45 48.43
CA VAL A 66 24.82 -16.04 48.70
C VAL A 66 25.30 -16.72 47.41
N ARG A 67 26.34 -16.17 46.80
CA ARG A 67 27.19 -16.90 45.84
C ARG A 67 28.61 -16.82 46.41
N ALA A 68 29.14 -18.00 46.72
CA ALA A 68 30.49 -18.18 47.21
C ALA A 68 31.52 -17.66 46.18
N SER A 69 32.52 -16.92 46.65
CA SER A 69 33.97 -17.19 46.45
C SER A 69 34.83 -16.04 46.99
N ALA A 70 35.67 -16.39 47.97
CA ALA A 70 36.98 -15.86 48.39
C ALA A 70 37.46 -14.44 47.96
N SER A 71 37.65 -13.58 48.98
CA SER A 71 38.86 -12.79 49.36
C SER A 71 39.81 -12.28 48.25
N THR A 72 40.33 -11.03 48.20
CA THR A 72 40.73 -10.07 49.25
C THR A 72 41.18 -8.71 48.62
N LEU A 73 41.19 -7.64 49.44
CA LEU A 73 42.04 -6.41 49.42
C LEU A 73 41.68 -5.24 48.44
N THR A 74 41.06 -4.14 48.94
CA THR A 74 41.63 -2.78 49.27
C THR A 74 42.13 -2.00 48.04
N ASN A 75 41.79 -0.75 47.72
CA ASN A 75 41.59 0.45 48.55
C ASN A 75 40.76 1.56 47.83
N GLU A 76 40.28 2.46 48.68
CA GLU A 76 39.64 3.79 48.68
C GLU A 76 39.58 4.77 47.48
N THR A 77 38.63 5.72 47.69
CA THR A 77 38.46 7.11 47.20
C THR A 77 37.58 7.33 45.96
N ALA A 78 36.75 8.37 45.82
CA ALA A 78 35.96 9.28 46.67
C ALA A 78 35.23 10.24 45.69
N ALA A 79 34.13 10.85 46.16
CA ALA A 79 33.42 12.02 45.60
C ALA A 79 32.64 11.83 44.29
N ALA A 80 31.53 12.54 43.99
CA ALA A 80 30.56 13.35 44.72
C ALA A 80 29.49 13.79 43.68
N LYS A 81 28.23 13.99 44.12
CA LYS A 81 27.30 15.10 43.77
C LYS A 81 25.84 14.70 43.48
N ASN A 82 25.02 15.00 44.51
CA ASN A 82 23.66 15.57 44.48
C ASN A 82 23.52 16.68 43.42
N SER A 83 22.36 17.14 42.93
CA SER A 83 20.94 16.99 43.30
C SER A 83 20.11 17.66 42.19
N HIS A 84 18.96 17.10 41.88
CA HIS A 84 17.88 17.79 41.18
C HIS A 84 17.07 18.65 42.17
N HIS A 85 16.81 19.90 41.82
CA HIS A 85 15.77 20.72 42.44
C HIS A 85 14.39 20.33 41.87
N ALA A 86 13.45 20.10 42.78
CA ALA A 86 12.04 19.84 42.49
C ALA A 86 11.26 21.15 42.41
N VAL A 87 10.32 21.26 41.46
CA VAL A 87 9.08 22.03 41.64
C VAL A 87 7.92 21.24 41.00
N SER A 88 6.88 21.06 41.81
CA SER A 88 5.62 20.35 41.56
C SER A 88 4.66 21.17 40.70
N ILE A 89 3.98 20.54 39.73
CA ILE A 89 2.64 20.95 39.26
C ILE A 89 1.77 19.71 39.04
N ALA A 90 0.57 19.75 39.61
CA ALA A 90 -0.40 18.70 39.79
C ALA A 90 -0.89 17.99 38.51
N SER A 91 -0.96 16.66 38.54
CA SER A 91 -1.64 15.84 37.53
C SER A 91 -3.15 15.84 37.72
N LYS A 92 -3.88 16.42 36.75
CA LYS A 92 -5.28 16.05 36.50
C LYS A 92 -5.32 14.64 35.87
N LYS A 93 -6.33 13.86 36.27
CA LYS A 93 -6.60 12.46 35.88
C LYS A 93 -6.56 12.25 34.35
N PRO A 94 -6.06 11.11 33.84
CA PRO A 94 -6.29 10.71 32.45
C PRO A 94 -7.76 10.28 32.24
N ALA A 95 -8.34 10.76 31.14
CA ALA A 95 -9.67 10.38 30.68
C ALA A 95 -9.72 8.91 30.23
N THR A 96 -10.91 8.32 30.41
CA THR A 96 -11.29 6.97 29.98
C THR A 96 -11.17 6.76 28.46
N PRO A 97 -10.89 5.53 27.97
CA PRO A 97 -10.91 5.22 26.55
C PRO A 97 -12.33 5.40 26.00
N LEU A 98 -12.49 6.20 24.95
CA LEU A 98 -13.73 6.31 24.20
C LEU A 98 -13.88 5.06 23.33
N ASP A 99 -14.82 4.19 23.68
CA ASP A 99 -15.39 3.21 22.75
C ASP A 99 -16.15 3.99 21.67
N MET A 100 -15.71 3.87 20.42
CA MET A 100 -16.41 4.38 19.25
C MET A 100 -16.80 3.17 18.37
N PRO A 101 -18.08 3.01 17.98
CA PRO A 101 -18.51 1.83 17.23
C PRO A 101 -17.98 1.85 15.79
N LEU A 102 -17.45 0.70 15.33
CA LEU A 102 -17.12 0.43 13.93
C LEU A 102 -18.40 0.42 13.09
N GLN A 103 -18.56 1.39 12.20
CA GLN A 103 -19.82 1.59 11.47
C GLN A 103 -19.98 0.79 10.16
N ASN A 104 -19.08 -0.14 9.81
CA ASN A 104 -19.30 -1.03 8.65
C ASN A 104 -18.58 -2.38 8.81
N PRO A 105 -19.30 -3.49 9.00
CA PRO A 105 -18.74 -4.84 8.89
C PRO A 105 -18.42 -5.19 7.43
N MET A 106 -17.30 -5.89 7.22
CA MET A 106 -16.76 -6.32 5.93
C MET A 106 -17.57 -7.43 5.21
N PHE A 107 -18.70 -7.86 5.79
CA PHE A 107 -19.59 -8.87 5.21
C PHE A 107 -21.01 -8.31 5.14
N PRO A 108 -21.78 -8.58 4.07
CA PRO A 108 -23.16 -8.12 3.96
C PRO A 108 -23.96 -8.61 5.18
N THR A 109 -24.40 -7.68 6.03
CA THR A 109 -25.12 -7.97 7.28
C THR A 109 -26.59 -8.34 7.06
N ASN A 110 -27.03 -8.52 5.82
CA ASN A 110 -28.40 -8.97 5.55
C ASN A 110 -28.50 -10.49 5.57
N SER A 111 -28.22 -11.09 6.72
CA SER A 111 -28.58 -12.49 7.00
C SER A 111 -29.84 -12.48 7.85
N ARG A 112 -30.94 -13.05 7.33
CA ARG A 112 -32.17 -13.34 8.10
C ARG A 112 -31.94 -14.30 9.28
N HIS A 113 -30.69 -14.68 9.55
CA HIS A 113 -30.28 -15.62 10.59
C HIS A 113 -29.02 -15.14 11.31
N ALA A 114 -29.03 -13.90 11.83
CA ALA A 114 -27.93 -13.34 12.63
C ALA A 114 -27.49 -14.25 13.79
N GLU A 115 -28.46 -14.89 14.46
CA GLU A 115 -28.20 -15.81 15.57
C GLU A 115 -27.51 -17.11 15.13
N GLN A 116 -27.77 -17.55 13.89
CA GLN A 116 -27.19 -18.76 13.31
C GLN A 116 -25.78 -18.50 12.78
N VAL A 117 -25.52 -17.28 12.26
CA VAL A 117 -24.18 -16.79 11.92
C VAL A 117 -23.34 -16.62 13.18
N GLU A 118 -23.90 -16.11 14.27
CA GLU A 118 -23.19 -15.96 15.54
C GLU A 118 -22.88 -17.33 16.18
N ARG A 119 -23.81 -18.29 16.11
CA ARG A 119 -23.54 -19.68 16.53
C ARG A 119 -22.51 -20.36 15.64
N ALA A 120 -22.53 -20.15 14.33
CA ALA A 120 -21.51 -20.68 13.41
C ALA A 120 -20.13 -20.04 13.65
N THR A 121 -20.08 -18.72 13.88
CA THR A 121 -18.84 -17.98 14.18
C THR A 121 -18.26 -18.38 15.54
N THR A 122 -19.14 -18.62 16.52
CA THR A 122 -18.76 -19.11 17.85
C THR A 122 -18.29 -20.56 17.78
N ALA A 123 -18.98 -21.43 17.01
CA ALA A 123 -18.55 -22.80 16.75
C ALA A 123 -17.21 -22.86 16.01
N ILE A 124 -16.97 -21.98 15.04
CA ILE A 124 -15.68 -21.83 14.36
C ILE A 124 -14.61 -21.35 15.35
N ARG A 125 -14.88 -20.34 16.20
CA ARG A 125 -13.93 -19.91 17.26
C ARG A 125 -13.62 -20.98 18.30
N TYR A 126 -14.56 -21.88 18.58
CA TYR A 126 -14.39 -22.97 19.55
C TYR A 126 -13.73 -24.22 18.94
N HIS A 127 -14.05 -24.56 17.69
CA HIS A 127 -13.44 -25.70 16.98
C HIS A 127 -12.09 -25.37 16.35
N TYR A 128 -11.89 -24.13 15.88
CA TYR A 128 -10.59 -23.53 15.63
C TYR A 128 -10.20 -22.68 16.84
N ARG A 129 -9.80 -23.33 17.95
CA ARG A 129 -8.63 -22.77 18.63
C ARG A 129 -7.53 -22.85 17.59
N PRO A 130 -6.89 -21.73 17.19
CA PRO A 130 -5.61 -21.85 16.52
C PRO A 130 -4.81 -22.81 17.39
N PRO A 131 -4.08 -23.79 16.83
CA PRO A 131 -3.05 -24.43 17.62
C PRO A 131 -2.33 -23.26 18.29
N THR A 132 -2.13 -23.32 19.59
CA THR A 132 -1.04 -22.53 20.17
C THR A 132 0.21 -23.12 19.54
N PHE A 133 0.44 -22.80 18.26
CA PHE A 133 1.74 -22.81 17.64
C PHE A 133 2.56 -22.10 18.69
N ASN A 134 3.53 -22.83 19.25
CA ASN A 134 4.61 -22.23 20.02
C ASN A 134 4.84 -20.86 19.41
N GLN A 135 4.47 -19.78 20.12
CA GLN A 135 4.85 -18.44 19.72
C GLN A 135 6.36 -18.53 19.73
N PRO A 136 6.98 -18.69 18.57
CA PRO A 136 8.35 -19.10 18.60
C PRO A 136 9.11 -17.89 19.11
N SER A 137 10.28 -18.10 19.71
CA SER A 137 11.09 -17.03 20.30
C SER A 137 11.09 -15.79 19.40
N LYS A 138 11.21 -14.57 19.95
CA LYS A 138 11.19 -13.32 19.16
C LYS A 138 12.07 -13.41 17.88
N ALA A 139 13.16 -14.18 17.95
CA ALA A 139 14.01 -14.54 16.83
C ALA A 139 13.26 -15.20 15.65
N LEU A 140 12.37 -16.17 15.87
CA LEU A 140 11.63 -16.83 14.79
C LEU A 140 10.53 -15.93 14.20
N SER A 141 9.91 -15.04 14.99
CA SER A 141 8.98 -14.05 14.42
C SER A 141 9.70 -13.09 13.46
N SER A 142 10.89 -12.59 13.82
CA SER A 142 11.67 -11.74 12.91
C SER A 142 12.19 -12.50 11.69
N ILE A 143 12.49 -13.79 11.83
CA ILE A 143 12.89 -14.66 10.70
C ILE A 143 11.72 -14.86 9.74
N LEU A 144 10.51 -15.11 10.24
CA LEU A 144 9.31 -15.24 9.41
C LEU A 144 8.96 -13.92 8.72
N ASP A 145 9.04 -12.80 9.43
CA ASP A 145 8.81 -11.47 8.85
C ASP A 145 9.79 -11.20 7.69
N ASN A 146 11.08 -11.52 7.88
CA ASN A 146 12.09 -11.44 6.82
C ASN A 146 11.82 -12.43 5.68
N ALA A 147 11.43 -13.67 5.96
CA ALA A 147 11.15 -14.66 4.92
C ALA A 147 9.97 -14.25 4.04
N PHE A 148 8.87 -13.78 4.65
CA PHE A 148 7.72 -13.26 3.91
C PHE A 148 8.06 -12.00 3.12
N LEU A 149 8.87 -11.11 3.69
CA LEU A 149 9.29 -9.90 3.00
C LEU A 149 10.20 -10.21 1.80
N THR A 150 11.20 -11.08 1.96
CA THR A 150 12.06 -11.52 0.86
C THR A 150 11.24 -12.24 -0.20
N HIS A 151 10.30 -13.10 0.17
CA HIS A 151 9.40 -13.75 -0.78
C HIS A 151 8.54 -12.74 -1.57
N TYR A 152 8.01 -11.72 -0.88
CA TYR A 152 7.30 -10.63 -1.52
C TYR A 152 8.19 -9.87 -2.50
N VAL A 153 9.42 -9.50 -2.11
CA VAL A 153 10.36 -8.80 -2.99
C VAL A 153 10.75 -9.66 -4.19
N GLU A 154 11.06 -10.94 -4.00
CA GLU A 154 11.44 -11.87 -5.07
C GLU A 154 10.33 -12.04 -6.12
N LEU A 155 9.07 -12.11 -5.69
CA LEU A 155 7.94 -12.25 -6.61
C LEU A 155 7.45 -10.92 -7.20
N ASN A 156 7.95 -9.78 -6.74
CA ASN A 156 7.55 -8.46 -7.25
C ASN A 156 8.72 -7.68 -7.86
N HIS A 157 9.95 -8.21 -7.81
CA HIS A 157 11.08 -7.63 -8.50
C HIS A 157 10.96 -7.86 -10.01
N VAL A 158 11.47 -6.93 -10.81
CA VAL A 158 11.59 -7.14 -12.26
C VAL A 158 13.05 -7.43 -12.55
N LYS A 159 13.37 -8.68 -12.90
CA LYS A 159 14.73 -9.05 -13.33
C LYS A 159 15.03 -8.31 -14.64
N ASN A 160 16.13 -7.54 -14.68
CA ASN A 160 16.59 -6.75 -15.83
C ASN A 160 15.66 -5.58 -16.27
N GLY A 161 15.09 -4.86 -15.30
CA GLY A 161 14.25 -3.68 -15.60
C GLY A 161 15.04 -2.50 -16.17
N TYR A 162 14.46 -1.80 -17.15
CA TYR A 162 15.00 -0.57 -17.77
C TYR A 162 15.14 0.61 -16.79
N ALA A 163 14.51 0.54 -15.61
CA ALA A 163 14.56 1.55 -14.56
C ALA A 163 14.66 0.89 -13.17
N PRO A 164 15.86 0.45 -12.73
CA PRO A 164 16.06 -0.22 -11.45
C PRO A 164 15.65 0.68 -10.26
N GLU A 165 15.68 2.00 -10.42
CA GLU A 165 15.34 2.97 -9.38
C GLU A 165 13.83 3.11 -9.12
N LEU A 166 12.99 2.64 -10.05
CA LEU A 166 11.56 2.48 -9.82
C LEU A 166 11.26 1.23 -8.96
N GLN A 167 12.26 0.40 -8.68
CA GLN A 167 12.15 -0.79 -7.85
C GLN A 167 12.49 -0.50 -6.39
N TRP A 168 11.92 0.55 -5.80
CA TRP A 168 12.10 0.83 -4.37
C TRP A 168 11.76 -0.37 -3.47
N LEU A 169 10.92 -1.30 -3.97
CA LEU A 169 10.61 -2.58 -3.34
C LEU A 169 11.86 -3.43 -3.04
N VAL A 170 12.91 -3.39 -3.87
CA VAL A 170 14.12 -4.20 -3.65
C VAL A 170 14.90 -3.75 -2.42
N HIS A 171 14.71 -2.51 -1.97
CA HIS A 171 15.35 -1.97 -0.77
C HIS A 171 14.57 -2.31 0.50
N LEU A 172 13.37 -2.89 0.41
CA LEU A 172 12.54 -3.17 1.58
C LEU A 172 13.19 -4.09 2.64
N PRO A 173 13.94 -5.15 2.29
CA PRO A 173 14.58 -6.00 3.30
C PRO A 173 15.63 -5.24 4.11
N GLU A 174 16.40 -4.37 3.46
CA GLU A 174 17.37 -3.50 4.12
C GLU A 174 16.67 -2.47 5.00
N ILE A 175 15.64 -1.81 4.47
CA ILE A 175 14.83 -0.85 5.24
C ILE A 175 14.19 -1.52 6.46
N PHE A 176 13.66 -2.74 6.31
CA PHE A 176 13.08 -3.50 7.43
C PHE A 176 14.10 -3.79 8.52
N SER A 177 15.31 -4.19 8.13
CA SER A 177 16.40 -4.53 9.05
C SER A 177 16.91 -3.31 9.82
N ASN A 178 16.98 -2.16 9.13
CA ASN A 178 17.49 -0.90 9.68
C ASN A 178 16.39 -0.02 10.30
N ALA A 179 15.11 -0.43 10.24
CA ALA A 179 13.99 0.36 10.71
C ALA A 179 14.05 0.60 12.23
N SER A 180 14.26 1.85 12.60
CA SER A 180 14.19 2.33 13.99
C SER A 180 12.74 2.49 14.47
N LYS A 181 11.82 2.84 13.57
CA LYS A 181 10.40 3.06 13.88
C LYS A 181 9.59 1.77 13.83
N PRO A 182 8.80 1.45 14.88
CA PRO A 182 7.93 0.27 14.89
C PRO A 182 6.92 0.24 13.74
N ALA A 183 6.38 1.41 13.35
CA ALA A 183 5.37 1.50 12.29
C ALA A 183 5.84 0.90 10.96
N VAL A 184 7.11 1.14 10.59
CA VAL A 184 7.73 0.61 9.35
C VAL A 184 7.77 -0.92 9.38
N ARG A 185 8.25 -1.50 10.48
CA ARG A 185 8.37 -2.97 10.61
C ARG A 185 6.99 -3.64 10.60
N ILE A 186 6.03 -3.03 11.28
CA ILE A 186 4.68 -3.59 11.42
C ILE A 186 3.89 -3.47 10.11
N SER A 187 4.02 -2.37 9.36
CA SER A 187 3.37 -2.23 8.05
C SER A 187 3.93 -3.22 7.04
N LEU A 188 5.26 -3.38 6.99
CA LEU A 188 5.92 -4.35 6.10
C LEU A 188 5.52 -5.78 6.42
N ARG A 189 5.41 -6.13 7.71
CA ARG A 189 4.86 -7.42 8.16
C ARG A 189 3.43 -7.62 7.69
N ALA A 190 2.55 -6.64 7.91
CA ALA A 190 1.16 -6.73 7.47
C ALA A 190 1.07 -6.99 5.97
N LYS A 191 1.83 -6.22 5.18
CA LYS A 191 1.82 -6.34 3.72
C LYS A 191 2.40 -7.65 3.21
N SER A 192 3.53 -8.10 3.76
CA SER A 192 4.18 -9.35 3.34
C SER A 192 3.34 -10.57 3.70
N MET A 193 2.70 -10.57 4.88
CA MET A 193 1.75 -11.59 5.28
C MET A 193 0.51 -11.63 4.37
N ALA A 194 -0.09 -10.47 4.07
CA ALA A 194 -1.25 -10.40 3.18
C ALA A 194 -0.93 -10.93 1.78
N PHE A 195 0.26 -10.59 1.26
CA PHE A 195 0.75 -11.12 0.01
C PHE A 195 0.90 -12.64 0.06
N TYR A 196 1.61 -13.16 1.06
CA TYR A 196 1.86 -14.59 1.22
C TYR A 196 0.55 -15.39 1.35
N GLY A 197 -0.35 -14.94 2.24
CA GLY A 197 -1.65 -15.58 2.47
C GLY A 197 -2.49 -15.62 1.19
N LYS A 198 -2.52 -14.54 0.41
CA LYS A 198 -3.24 -14.53 -0.87
C LYS A 198 -2.58 -15.40 -1.95
N TYR A 199 -1.25 -15.36 -2.05
CA TYR A 199 -0.51 -16.14 -3.05
C TYR A 199 -0.63 -17.66 -2.81
N HIS A 200 -0.56 -18.09 -1.55
CA HIS A 200 -0.65 -19.50 -1.17
C HIS A 200 -2.06 -19.96 -0.78
N ASN A 201 -3.08 -19.10 -0.89
CA ASN A 201 -4.46 -19.36 -0.45
C ASN A 201 -4.58 -19.74 1.04
N ASP A 202 -3.72 -19.19 1.89
CA ASP A 202 -3.76 -19.36 3.34
C ASP A 202 -4.57 -18.23 4.00
N SER A 203 -5.84 -18.54 4.30
CA SER A 203 -6.77 -17.62 4.95
C SER A 203 -6.34 -17.25 6.38
N SER A 204 -5.60 -18.11 7.07
CA SER A 204 -5.19 -17.85 8.46
C SER A 204 -4.12 -16.75 8.53
N ILE A 205 -3.12 -16.81 7.65
CA ILE A 205 -2.10 -15.78 7.51
C ILE A 205 -2.71 -14.48 7.02
N LEU A 206 -3.65 -14.55 6.07
CA LEU A 206 -4.37 -13.37 5.56
C LEU A 206 -5.18 -12.70 6.68
N ILE A 207 -5.88 -13.45 7.53
CA ILE A 207 -6.63 -12.89 8.67
C ILE A 207 -5.67 -12.26 9.70
N ASP A 208 -4.54 -12.90 10.04
CA ASP A 208 -3.58 -12.29 10.97
C ASP A 208 -2.91 -11.04 10.36
N SER A 209 -2.76 -10.97 9.04
CA SER A 209 -2.23 -9.78 8.36
C SER A 209 -3.08 -8.53 8.62
N TRP A 210 -4.41 -8.67 8.75
CA TRP A 210 -5.32 -7.57 9.05
C TRP A 210 -5.14 -7.02 10.47
N ARG A 211 -4.83 -7.89 11.43
CA ARG A 211 -4.46 -7.46 12.78
C ARG A 211 -3.21 -6.57 12.73
N TRP A 212 -2.19 -6.98 11.99
CA TRP A 212 -0.96 -6.19 11.85
C TRP A 212 -1.17 -4.90 11.07
N TYR A 213 -2.04 -4.89 10.06
CA TYR A 213 -2.45 -3.67 9.36
C TYR A 213 -3.04 -2.64 10.33
N THR A 214 -3.95 -3.07 11.20
CA THR A 214 -4.58 -2.20 12.21
C THR A 214 -3.56 -1.68 13.23
N VAL A 215 -2.61 -2.53 13.66
CA VAL A 215 -1.53 -2.11 14.56
C VAL A 215 -0.58 -1.13 13.87
N ALA A 216 -0.25 -1.33 12.59
CA ALA A 216 0.57 -0.40 11.80
C ALA A 216 -0.07 0.98 11.70
N LEU A 217 -1.38 1.05 11.43
CA LEU A 217 -2.15 2.30 11.42
C LEU A 217 -2.07 3.04 12.74
N SER A 218 -2.27 2.33 13.86
CA SER A 218 -2.16 2.92 15.20
C SER A 218 -0.73 3.41 15.49
N ALA A 219 0.27 2.63 15.12
CA ALA A 219 1.68 3.00 15.29
C ALA A 219 2.05 4.25 14.48
N GLN A 220 1.59 4.34 13.23
CA GLN A 220 1.82 5.50 12.37
C GLN A 220 1.12 6.75 12.90
N ARG A 221 -0.16 6.65 13.27
CA ARG A 221 -0.91 7.78 13.88
C ARG A 221 -0.20 8.32 15.11
N ASN A 222 0.29 7.43 15.98
CA ASN A 222 1.04 7.81 17.16
C ASN A 222 2.43 8.40 16.85
N SER A 223 3.03 8.04 15.72
CA SER A 223 4.29 8.64 15.25
C SER A 223 4.06 10.06 14.75
N ILE A 224 3.06 10.24 13.87
CA ILE A 224 2.66 11.52 13.32
C ILE A 224 2.22 12.49 14.42
N ALA A 225 1.41 12.03 15.39
CA ALA A 225 0.93 12.87 16.49
C ALA A 225 2.05 13.40 17.41
N ARG A 226 3.25 12.81 17.37
CA ARG A 226 4.42 13.29 18.13
C ARG A 226 5.30 14.25 17.35
N MET A 227 5.09 14.39 16.03
CA MET A 227 5.86 15.33 15.22
C MET A 227 5.51 16.77 15.61
N LYS A 228 6.53 17.60 15.75
CA LYS A 228 6.39 19.04 15.96
C LYS A 228 6.23 19.75 14.63
N LYS A 229 5.73 20.99 14.67
CA LYS A 229 5.44 21.81 13.48
C LYS A 229 6.62 21.96 12.50
N ASN A 230 7.85 21.97 13.01
CA ASN A 230 9.05 22.19 12.20
C ASN A 230 9.86 20.90 11.96
N ASP A 231 9.35 19.74 12.40
CA ASP A 231 10.03 18.48 12.16
C ASP A 231 9.85 18.09 10.69
N VAL A 232 10.95 17.72 10.03
CA VAL A 232 10.92 17.13 8.69
C VAL A 232 10.58 15.64 8.86
N PRO A 233 9.45 15.14 8.29
CA PRO A 233 9.12 13.72 8.39
C PRO A 233 10.22 12.88 7.77
N ASP A 234 10.65 11.81 8.42
CA ASP A 234 11.66 10.90 7.87
C ASP A 234 11.09 9.98 6.77
N GLU A 235 11.95 9.18 6.15
CA GLU A 235 11.60 8.27 5.05
C GLU A 235 10.58 7.22 5.51
N GLY A 236 10.63 6.85 6.79
CA GLY A 236 9.70 5.89 7.39
C GLY A 236 8.26 6.42 7.41
N GLU A 237 8.06 7.70 7.71
CA GLU A 237 6.72 8.31 7.69
C GLU A 237 6.11 8.34 6.28
N VAL A 238 6.94 8.44 5.25
CA VAL A 238 6.53 8.39 3.84
C VAL A 238 6.30 6.96 3.36
N LEU A 239 7.13 6.02 3.80
CA LEU A 239 7.07 4.63 3.38
C LEU A 239 5.86 3.89 3.95
N VAL A 240 5.54 4.09 5.23
CA VAL A 240 4.41 3.39 5.88
C VAL A 240 3.09 3.55 5.11
N PRO A 241 2.60 4.75 4.75
CA PRO A 241 1.34 4.89 4.03
C PRO A 241 1.41 4.26 2.63
N LEU A 242 2.56 4.32 1.94
CA LEU A 242 2.74 3.57 0.68
C LEU A 242 2.56 2.06 0.88
N ILE A 243 3.17 1.48 1.92
CA ILE A 243 3.00 0.05 2.22
C ILE A 243 1.54 -0.30 2.57
N LEU A 244 0.83 0.58 3.28
CA LEU A 244 -0.58 0.40 3.60
C LEU A 244 -1.49 0.55 2.37
N ALA A 245 -1.16 1.44 1.42
CA ALA A 245 -1.81 1.49 0.12
C ALA A 245 -1.64 0.16 -0.65
N LEU A 246 -0.43 -0.41 -0.66
CA LEU A 246 -0.19 -1.72 -1.27
C LEU A 246 -0.92 -2.85 -0.54
N TYR A 247 -1.17 -2.71 0.77
CA TYR A 247 -2.00 -3.65 1.51
C TYR A 247 -3.46 -3.59 1.04
N GLU A 248 -4.02 -2.37 0.93
CA GLU A 248 -5.39 -2.12 0.49
C GLU A 248 -5.64 -2.66 -0.92
N ILE A 249 -4.68 -2.53 -1.84
CA ILE A 249 -4.76 -3.14 -3.18
C ILE A 249 -5.01 -4.65 -3.12
N TYR A 250 -4.31 -5.36 -2.23
CA TYR A 250 -4.34 -6.82 -2.19
C TYR A 250 -5.57 -7.36 -1.48
N VAL A 251 -5.93 -6.74 -0.36
CA VAL A 251 -6.97 -7.24 0.54
C VAL A 251 -8.32 -6.58 0.25
N GLY A 252 -8.34 -5.36 -0.31
CA GLY A 252 -9.54 -4.56 -0.46
C GLY A 252 -10.20 -4.30 0.90
N ALA A 253 -9.40 -3.94 1.91
CA ALA A 253 -9.90 -3.84 3.29
C ALA A 253 -10.94 -2.73 3.42
N THR A 254 -10.83 -1.66 2.62
CA THR A 254 -11.85 -0.60 2.52
C THR A 254 -11.99 -0.07 1.08
N SER A 255 -13.12 0.57 0.78
CA SER A 255 -13.37 1.23 -0.52
C SER A 255 -12.63 2.54 -0.74
N ALA A 256 -12.19 3.19 0.34
CA ALA A 256 -11.46 4.47 0.27
C ALA A 256 -9.99 4.38 0.69
N GLY A 257 -9.55 3.25 1.27
CA GLY A 257 -8.26 3.14 1.94
C GLY A 257 -7.06 3.33 1.02
N LEU A 258 -7.12 2.79 -0.21
CA LEU A 258 -6.05 2.94 -1.19
C LEU A 258 -5.75 4.42 -1.46
N VAL A 259 -6.77 5.17 -1.88
CA VAL A 259 -6.63 6.60 -2.20
C VAL A 259 -6.22 7.39 -0.96
N ALA A 260 -6.83 7.12 0.20
CA ALA A 260 -6.50 7.83 1.43
C ALA A 260 -5.03 7.64 1.86
N HIS A 261 -4.46 6.45 1.66
CA HIS A 261 -3.05 6.19 1.96
C HIS A 261 -2.11 6.84 0.96
N LEU A 262 -2.47 6.86 -0.34
CA LEU A 262 -1.69 7.56 -1.35
C LEU A 262 -1.70 9.08 -1.08
N ASP A 263 -2.87 9.66 -0.77
CA ASP A 263 -3.00 11.07 -0.38
C ASP A 263 -2.16 11.37 0.86
N ALA A 264 -2.19 10.50 1.88
CA ALA A 264 -1.38 10.65 3.08
C ALA A 264 0.13 10.63 2.78
N ALA A 265 0.58 9.73 1.89
CA ALA A 265 1.98 9.69 1.45
C ALA A 265 2.37 10.98 0.70
N GLY A 266 1.49 11.49 -0.16
CA GLY A 266 1.65 12.77 -0.87
C GLY A 266 1.75 13.96 0.08
N GLU A 267 0.88 14.05 1.09
CA GLU A 267 0.92 15.13 2.08
C GLU A 267 2.17 15.07 2.96
N ILE A 268 2.58 13.89 3.43
CA ILE A 268 3.82 13.75 4.21
C ILE A 268 5.05 14.10 3.36
N MET A 269 5.04 13.76 2.06
CA MET A 269 6.09 14.20 1.13
C MET A 269 6.11 15.73 0.99
N LYS A 270 4.94 16.37 0.88
CA LYS A 270 4.85 17.85 0.84
C LYS A 270 5.39 18.48 2.12
N MET A 271 5.12 17.90 3.28
CA MET A 271 5.67 18.35 4.57
C MET A 271 7.20 18.30 4.61
N ARG A 272 7.85 17.35 3.92
CA ARG A 272 9.31 17.33 3.80
C ARG A 272 9.84 18.52 3.01
N GLY A 273 9.08 19.00 2.03
CA GLY A 273 9.51 20.04 1.11
C GLY A 273 10.53 19.56 0.07
N PRO A 274 10.64 20.28 -1.06
CA PRO A 274 11.38 19.79 -2.23
C PRO A 274 12.89 19.68 -2.01
N SER A 275 13.47 20.54 -1.17
CA SER A 275 14.90 20.51 -0.85
C SER A 275 15.32 19.23 -0.10
N ASN A 276 14.41 18.63 0.67
CA ASN A 276 14.69 17.41 1.44
C ASN A 276 14.42 16.12 0.65
N CYS A 277 14.25 16.25 -0.68
CA CYS A 277 13.99 15.17 -1.63
C CYS A 277 15.04 15.11 -2.73
N ARG A 278 16.24 15.65 -2.53
CA ARG A 278 17.29 15.75 -3.55
C ARG A 278 18.15 14.50 -3.73
N SER A 279 18.23 13.63 -2.72
CA SER A 279 19.12 12.47 -2.72
C SER A 279 18.75 11.43 -1.65
N GLY A 280 19.48 10.31 -1.59
CA GLY A 280 19.35 9.31 -0.54
C GLY A 280 18.10 8.41 -0.65
N VAL A 281 17.72 7.80 0.47
CA VAL A 281 16.64 6.78 0.53
C VAL A 281 15.25 7.37 0.18
N ILE A 282 15.06 8.68 0.39
CA ILE A 282 13.82 9.35 0.02
C ILE A 282 13.64 9.46 -1.50
N TRP A 283 14.72 9.47 -2.28
CA TRP A 283 14.68 9.75 -3.73
C TRP A 283 13.77 8.79 -4.51
N PRO A 284 13.88 7.45 -4.37
CA PRO A 284 12.96 6.53 -5.02
C PRO A 284 11.50 6.68 -4.55
N LEU A 285 11.27 7.03 -3.28
CA LEU A 285 9.93 7.26 -2.74
C LEU A 285 9.29 8.53 -3.32
N PHE A 286 10.09 9.60 -3.45
CA PHE A 286 9.68 10.82 -4.14
C PHE A 286 9.26 10.53 -5.58
N LYS A 287 10.09 9.82 -6.35
CA LYS A 287 9.77 9.45 -7.74
C LYS A 287 8.46 8.65 -7.85
N ALA A 288 8.24 7.72 -6.92
CA ALA A 288 7.02 6.92 -6.87
C ALA A 288 5.78 7.78 -6.53
N ILE A 289 5.85 8.60 -5.49
CA ILE A 289 4.75 9.47 -5.06
C ILE A 289 4.41 10.50 -6.13
N ARG A 290 5.42 11.16 -6.70
CA ARG A 290 5.24 12.15 -7.76
C ARG A 290 4.54 11.57 -8.98
N GLY A 291 4.93 10.37 -9.41
CA GLY A 291 4.28 9.68 -10.53
C GLY A 291 2.81 9.30 -10.23
N GLN A 292 2.52 8.81 -9.02
CA GLN A 292 1.14 8.50 -8.61
C GLN A 292 0.28 9.76 -8.53
N GLU A 293 0.80 10.82 -7.92
CA GLU A 293 0.14 12.12 -7.83
C GLU A 293 -0.16 12.70 -9.22
N ALA A 294 0.76 12.55 -10.17
CA ALA A 294 0.54 12.98 -11.56
C ALA A 294 -0.67 12.28 -12.17
N HIS A 295 -0.78 10.96 -12.08
CA HIS A 295 -1.94 10.21 -12.59
C HIS A 295 -3.25 10.61 -11.89
N MET A 296 -3.24 10.69 -10.56
CA MET A 296 -4.43 11.05 -9.78
C MET A 296 -4.88 12.48 -10.06
N SER A 297 -3.93 13.41 -10.28
CA SER A 297 -4.23 14.80 -10.63
C SER A 297 -5.01 14.91 -11.94
N ILE A 298 -4.71 14.05 -12.92
CA ILE A 298 -5.42 14.00 -14.20
C ILE A 298 -6.82 13.40 -14.01
N ILE A 299 -6.91 12.21 -13.40
CA ILE A 299 -8.17 11.49 -13.23
C ILE A 299 -9.19 12.33 -12.46
N PHE A 300 -8.78 12.94 -11.35
CA PHE A 300 -9.64 13.79 -10.53
C PHE A 300 -9.67 15.25 -10.98
N ASN A 301 -8.97 15.60 -12.07
CA ASN A 301 -8.85 16.95 -12.59
C ASN A 301 -8.51 17.98 -11.49
N LYS A 302 -7.50 17.66 -10.67
CA LYS A 302 -7.07 18.45 -9.53
C LYS A 302 -5.59 18.78 -9.65
N LYS A 303 -5.25 20.05 -9.77
CA LYS A 303 -3.85 20.53 -9.81
C LYS A 303 -3.07 20.01 -8.60
N SER A 304 -1.89 19.46 -8.85
CA SER A 304 -1.01 18.94 -7.79
C SER A 304 0.04 19.97 -7.39
N THR A 305 0.39 20.00 -6.10
CA THR A 305 1.51 20.81 -5.57
C THR A 305 2.83 20.46 -6.25
N PHE A 306 2.98 19.21 -6.70
CA PHE A 306 4.17 18.75 -7.41
C PHE A 306 4.36 19.40 -8.80
N ALA A 307 3.35 20.10 -9.32
CA ALA A 307 3.44 20.89 -10.55
C ALA A 307 4.06 22.28 -10.35
N SER A 308 4.28 22.71 -9.10
CA SER A 308 4.88 24.02 -8.82
C SER A 308 6.36 24.07 -9.23
N PRO A 309 6.89 25.26 -9.59
CA PRO A 309 8.27 25.41 -10.05
C PRO A 309 9.30 24.78 -9.10
N ASP A 310 9.13 24.97 -7.78
CA ASP A 310 10.01 24.42 -6.77
C ASP A 310 10.06 22.89 -6.82
N TRP A 311 8.91 22.22 -6.92
CA TRP A 311 8.83 20.76 -6.98
C TRP A 311 9.26 20.17 -8.33
N MET A 312 9.23 20.98 -9.39
CA MET A 312 9.66 20.60 -10.74
C MET A 312 11.16 20.77 -10.96
N THR A 313 11.85 21.51 -10.08
CA THR A 313 13.27 21.87 -10.26
C THR A 313 14.14 21.40 -9.10
N ILE A 314 13.85 21.81 -7.87
CA ILE A 314 14.72 21.64 -6.70
C ILE A 314 15.06 20.17 -6.43
N PRO A 315 14.13 19.19 -6.47
CA PRO A 315 14.47 17.80 -6.22
C PRO A 315 15.49 17.23 -7.21
N PHE A 316 15.56 17.77 -8.43
CA PHE A 316 16.41 17.26 -9.52
C PHE A 316 17.79 17.93 -9.62
N VAL A 317 18.16 18.76 -8.62
CA VAL A 317 19.43 19.49 -8.63
C VAL A 317 20.64 18.57 -8.46
N ASP A 318 20.58 17.62 -7.51
CA ASP A 318 21.71 16.72 -7.21
C ASP A 318 21.64 15.42 -8.01
N MET A 319 20.42 14.97 -8.30
CA MET A 319 20.14 13.73 -9.02
C MET A 319 19.31 14.08 -10.26
N PRO A 320 19.81 13.79 -11.49
CA PRO A 320 19.10 14.17 -12.71
C PRO A 320 17.78 13.41 -12.83
N SER A 321 16.84 14.02 -13.56
CA SER A 321 15.58 13.36 -13.92
C SER A 321 15.83 12.18 -14.85
N ASP A 322 15.01 11.15 -14.70
CA ASP A 322 14.96 10.00 -15.60
C ASP A 322 13.75 10.14 -16.55
N PRO A 323 13.64 9.34 -17.64
CA PRO A 323 12.59 9.49 -18.63
C PRO A 323 11.17 9.45 -18.04
N HIS A 324 10.98 8.70 -16.95
CA HIS A 324 9.70 8.61 -16.26
C HIS A 324 9.38 9.90 -15.50
N GLN A 325 10.38 10.54 -14.89
CA GLN A 325 10.21 11.83 -14.22
C GLN A 325 10.02 12.99 -15.20
N ASP A 326 10.69 12.97 -16.34
CA ASP A 326 10.47 13.95 -17.43
C ASP A 326 9.03 13.87 -17.94
N LEU A 327 8.52 12.65 -18.17
CA LEU A 327 7.13 12.46 -18.58
C LEU A 327 6.15 12.87 -17.48
N ALA A 328 6.44 12.57 -16.21
CA ALA A 328 5.62 13.02 -15.07
C ALA A 328 5.54 14.55 -14.97
N SER A 329 6.57 15.28 -15.40
CA SER A 329 6.52 16.75 -15.49
C SER A 329 5.43 17.23 -16.46
N ILE A 330 5.25 16.52 -17.59
CA ILE A 330 4.22 16.85 -18.59
C ILE A 330 2.83 16.49 -18.03
N HIS A 331 2.66 15.30 -17.46
CA HIS A 331 1.40 14.86 -16.83
C HIS A 331 0.85 15.88 -15.82
N LEU A 332 1.72 16.39 -14.94
CA LEU A 332 1.36 17.33 -13.87
C LEU A 332 0.78 18.65 -14.39
N MET A 333 1.06 19.01 -15.65
CA MET A 333 0.56 20.22 -16.29
C MET A 333 -0.80 20.03 -16.97
N MET A 334 -1.22 18.80 -17.27
CA MET A 334 -2.46 18.53 -17.99
C MET A 334 -3.74 19.00 -17.27
N PRO A 335 -3.87 18.91 -15.93
CA PRO A 335 -5.01 19.48 -15.22
C PRO A 335 -5.13 21.00 -15.40
N TYR A 336 -4.05 21.71 -15.74
CA TYR A 336 -4.12 23.14 -16.06
C TYR A 336 -4.81 23.37 -17.41
N CYS A 337 -4.59 22.51 -18.41
CA CYS A 337 -5.33 22.57 -19.68
C CYS A 337 -6.83 22.38 -19.46
N MET A 338 -7.20 21.35 -18.70
CA MET A 338 -8.61 21.04 -18.42
C MET A 338 -9.30 22.13 -17.58
N ALA A 339 -8.58 22.74 -16.64
CA ALA A 339 -9.12 23.81 -15.81
C ALA A 339 -9.58 25.04 -16.61
N TYR A 340 -8.91 25.36 -17.72
CA TYR A 340 -9.31 26.47 -18.60
C TYR A 340 -10.63 26.22 -19.34
N LEU A 341 -11.12 24.97 -19.38
CA LEU A 341 -12.43 24.68 -19.97
C LEU A 341 -13.60 25.02 -19.03
N GLU A 342 -13.32 25.38 -17.77
CA GLU A 342 -14.30 25.71 -16.73
C GLU A 342 -15.36 24.60 -16.48
N ILE A 343 -15.02 23.35 -16.80
CA ILE A 343 -15.87 22.19 -16.53
C ILE A 343 -15.47 21.59 -15.17
N PRO A 344 -16.35 21.64 -14.15
CA PRO A 344 -16.05 21.05 -12.85
C PRO A 344 -16.16 19.52 -12.89
N GLY A 345 -15.46 18.86 -11.96
CA GLY A 345 -15.51 17.41 -11.80
C GLY A 345 -14.28 16.71 -12.37
N SER A 346 -14.37 15.38 -12.48
CA SER A 346 -13.27 14.51 -12.91
C SER A 346 -12.99 14.60 -14.41
N LEU A 347 -11.94 13.89 -14.85
CA LEU A 347 -11.63 13.70 -16.27
C LEU A 347 -12.87 13.27 -17.09
N ARG A 348 -13.68 12.38 -16.53
CA ARG A 348 -14.94 11.94 -17.14
C ARG A 348 -15.87 13.13 -17.41
N ALA A 349 -16.08 13.99 -16.41
CA ALA A 349 -16.97 15.15 -16.54
C ALA A 349 -16.47 16.13 -17.62
N VAL A 350 -15.15 16.34 -17.69
CA VAL A 350 -14.51 17.18 -18.72
C VAL A 350 -14.82 16.68 -20.14
N PHE A 351 -14.81 15.36 -20.37
CA PHE A 351 -15.06 14.80 -21.71
C PHE A 351 -16.55 14.56 -22.01
N GLU A 352 -17.39 14.31 -21.01
CA GLU A 352 -18.84 14.09 -21.21
C GLU A 352 -19.66 15.38 -21.29
N THR A 353 -19.15 16.50 -20.73
CA THR A 353 -19.85 17.80 -20.71
C THR A 353 -19.38 18.68 -21.86
N ALA A 354 -20.31 19.33 -22.57
CA ALA A 354 -19.95 20.30 -23.61
C ALA A 354 -19.22 21.52 -23.01
N ILE A 355 -18.27 22.09 -23.74
CA ILE A 355 -17.60 23.34 -23.33
C ILE A 355 -18.66 24.45 -23.20
N PRO A 356 -18.72 25.18 -22.06
CA PRO A 356 -19.65 26.28 -21.92
C PRO A 356 -19.38 27.38 -22.97
N PRO A 357 -20.43 27.98 -23.55
CA PRO A 357 -20.30 28.79 -24.76
C PRO A 357 -19.51 30.09 -24.60
N ASN A 358 -19.33 30.56 -23.37
CA ASN A 358 -18.65 31.82 -23.05
C ASN A 358 -17.19 31.62 -22.61
N VAL A 359 -16.71 30.37 -22.57
CA VAL A 359 -15.36 30.05 -22.10
C VAL A 359 -14.35 30.34 -23.20
N ASP A 360 -13.32 31.13 -22.88
CA ASP A 360 -12.17 31.32 -23.75
C ASP A 360 -11.24 30.10 -23.66
N VAL A 361 -11.27 29.27 -24.70
CA VAL A 361 -10.43 28.07 -24.80
C VAL A 361 -9.01 28.38 -25.30
N THR A 362 -8.67 29.63 -25.63
CA THR A 362 -7.35 29.98 -26.18
C THR A 362 -6.20 29.60 -25.24
N PRO A 363 -6.24 29.89 -23.93
CA PRO A 363 -5.18 29.47 -23.00
C PRO A 363 -5.07 27.95 -22.87
N ALA A 364 -6.21 27.24 -22.93
CA ALA A 364 -6.24 25.78 -22.91
C ALA A 364 -5.55 25.22 -24.16
N LYS A 365 -5.83 25.78 -25.33
CA LYS A 365 -5.24 25.40 -26.60
C LYS A 365 -3.73 25.65 -26.62
N GLU A 366 -3.27 26.84 -26.23
CA GLU A 366 -1.85 27.19 -26.23
C GLU A 366 -1.05 26.25 -25.33
N LEU A 367 -1.53 25.99 -24.10
CA LEU A 367 -0.88 25.07 -23.19
C LEU A 367 -0.91 23.64 -23.73
N THR A 368 -2.03 23.18 -24.30
CA THR A 368 -2.13 21.84 -24.90
C THR A 368 -1.17 21.67 -26.07
N CYS A 369 -1.03 22.68 -26.94
CA CYS A 369 -0.04 22.70 -28.02
C CYS A 369 1.39 22.65 -27.49
N LYS A 370 1.70 23.40 -26.42
CA LYS A 370 3.01 23.34 -25.77
C LYS A 370 3.30 21.94 -25.24
N LEU A 371 2.37 21.33 -24.51
CA LEU A 371 2.57 20.00 -23.94
C LEU A 371 2.69 18.91 -25.02
N LEU A 372 2.01 19.04 -26.16
CA LEU A 372 2.22 18.15 -27.31
C LEU A 372 3.65 18.25 -27.85
N LYS A 373 4.20 19.48 -27.97
CA LYS A 373 5.60 19.69 -28.37
C LYS A 373 6.60 19.15 -27.34
N ASP A 374 6.29 19.30 -26.05
CA ASP A 374 7.09 18.72 -24.97
C ASP A 374 7.10 17.18 -25.07
N LEU A 375 5.98 16.54 -25.44
CA LEU A 375 5.91 15.10 -25.71
C LEU A 375 6.69 14.69 -26.96
N ASP A 376 6.66 15.50 -28.03
CA ASP A 376 7.45 15.23 -29.23
C ASP A 376 8.95 15.29 -28.91
N SER A 377 9.39 16.31 -28.18
CA SER A 377 10.79 16.40 -27.70
C SER A 377 11.17 15.24 -26.79
N TRP A 378 10.28 14.81 -25.89
CA TRP A 378 10.49 13.62 -25.07
C TRP A 378 10.64 12.36 -25.92
N ALA A 379 9.82 12.20 -26.96
CA ALA A 379 9.88 11.06 -27.87
C ALA A 379 11.16 11.04 -28.72
N GLU A 380 11.68 12.21 -29.11
CA GLU A 380 12.97 12.36 -29.79
C GLU A 380 14.15 11.99 -28.89
N ASN A 381 14.10 12.38 -27.62
CA ASN A 381 15.13 12.03 -26.63
C ASN A 381 15.09 10.54 -26.24
N TYR A 382 13.91 9.94 -26.26
CA TYR A 382 13.68 8.55 -25.83
C TYR A 382 12.92 7.71 -26.88
N PRO A 383 13.45 7.56 -28.11
CA PRO A 383 12.72 6.96 -29.24
C PRO A 383 12.39 5.48 -29.03
N HIS A 384 13.17 4.77 -28.20
CA HIS A 384 12.85 3.40 -27.81
C HIS A 384 11.66 3.31 -26.86
N LEU A 385 11.33 4.36 -26.10
CA LEU A 385 10.18 4.41 -25.18
C LEU A 385 8.92 4.97 -25.82
N ALA A 386 9.04 5.73 -26.92
CA ALA A 386 7.88 6.26 -27.64
C ALA A 386 7.30 5.29 -28.70
N LYS A 387 7.99 4.18 -28.99
CA LYS A 387 7.54 3.18 -29.97
C LYS A 387 6.29 2.45 -29.48
N ARG A 388 5.30 2.34 -30.38
CA ARG A 388 4.11 1.50 -30.20
C ARG A 388 4.53 0.03 -30.09
N PHE A 389 3.87 -0.71 -29.21
CA PHE A 389 4.03 -2.16 -29.15
C PHE A 389 3.54 -2.78 -30.47
N THR A 390 4.41 -3.48 -31.18
CA THR A 390 4.05 -4.27 -32.37
C THR A 390 4.18 -5.74 -32.01
N SER A 391 3.06 -6.46 -31.96
CA SER A 391 3.09 -7.91 -31.77
C SER A 391 3.83 -8.56 -32.94
N PRO A 392 4.78 -9.48 -32.70
CA PRO A 392 5.44 -10.23 -33.76
C PRO A 392 4.42 -11.21 -34.37
N GLY A 393 3.67 -10.74 -35.38
CA GLY A 393 2.67 -11.54 -36.07
C GLY A 393 1.80 -10.84 -37.11
N ASN A 394 1.83 -9.50 -37.23
CA ASN A 394 0.96 -8.76 -38.15
C ASN A 394 1.70 -8.02 -39.28
N THR A 395 2.86 -8.51 -39.72
CA THR A 395 3.42 -8.08 -41.01
C THR A 395 2.76 -8.92 -42.10
N GLN A 396 1.64 -8.45 -42.66
CA GLN A 396 1.14 -8.97 -43.94
C GLN A 396 2.07 -8.47 -45.05
N THR A 397 3.09 -9.25 -45.38
CA THR A 397 3.72 -9.21 -46.70
C THR A 397 3.00 -10.20 -47.60
N PRO A 398 2.42 -9.80 -48.74
CA PRO A 398 1.90 -10.74 -49.72
C PRO A 398 3.08 -11.20 -50.56
N GLU A 399 3.54 -12.44 -50.39
CA GLU A 399 4.16 -13.16 -51.50
C GLU A 399 4.27 -14.67 -51.25
N SER A 400 4.00 -15.39 -52.33
CA SER A 400 3.89 -16.82 -52.49
C SER A 400 5.14 -17.61 -52.14
N SER A 401 4.99 -18.72 -51.43
CA SER A 401 5.40 -20.05 -51.91
C SER A 401 5.19 -21.12 -50.84
N SER A 402 4.77 -22.27 -51.33
CA SER A 402 4.54 -23.53 -50.63
C SER A 402 5.74 -23.99 -49.80
N GLN A 403 5.50 -24.39 -48.55
CA GLN A 403 5.92 -25.70 -48.01
C GLN A 403 5.41 -25.93 -46.59
N SER A 404 4.79 -27.10 -46.41
CA SER A 404 4.36 -27.67 -45.14
C SER A 404 5.52 -27.79 -44.15
N THR A 405 5.44 -27.07 -43.03
CA THR A 405 6.25 -27.37 -41.83
C THR A 405 5.40 -27.19 -40.58
N ARG A 406 5.47 -28.21 -39.71
CA ARG A 406 4.77 -28.34 -38.43
C ARG A 406 4.68 -27.00 -37.68
N GLN A 407 3.46 -26.62 -37.29
CA GLN A 407 3.17 -25.52 -36.38
C GLN A 407 4.00 -25.66 -35.09
N LYS A 408 5.09 -24.90 -35.01
CA LYS A 408 5.69 -24.51 -33.74
C LYS A 408 4.88 -23.32 -33.23
N SER A 409 4.44 -23.39 -31.98
CA SER A 409 3.84 -22.26 -31.27
C SER A 409 4.70 -21.01 -31.46
N PRO A 410 4.09 -19.84 -31.74
CA PRO A 410 4.85 -18.63 -31.97
C PRO A 410 5.64 -18.31 -30.70
N LYS A 411 6.96 -18.17 -30.85
CA LYS A 411 7.84 -17.68 -29.78
C LYS A 411 7.38 -16.25 -29.46
N THR A 412 6.64 -16.09 -28.37
CA THR A 412 6.26 -14.77 -27.84
C THR A 412 7.55 -13.98 -27.61
N GLY A 413 7.69 -12.83 -28.27
CA GLY A 413 8.78 -11.91 -27.98
C GLY A 413 8.74 -11.58 -26.49
N LYS A 414 9.89 -11.66 -25.79
CA LYS A 414 9.95 -11.31 -24.37
C LYS A 414 9.58 -9.83 -24.22
N ILE A 415 8.36 -9.57 -23.76
CA ILE A 415 7.91 -8.24 -23.34
C ILE A 415 8.87 -7.73 -22.26
N ASN A 416 9.30 -6.48 -22.35
CA ASN A 416 9.97 -5.79 -21.25
C ASN A 416 8.92 -4.91 -20.55
N PRO A 417 8.29 -5.37 -19.44
CA PRO A 417 7.14 -4.69 -18.86
C PRO A 417 7.45 -3.25 -18.46
N ALA A 418 8.64 -2.99 -17.91
CA ALA A 418 9.05 -1.65 -17.51
C ALA A 418 9.07 -0.66 -18.68
N LYS A 419 9.57 -1.10 -19.84
CA LYS A 419 9.60 -0.30 -21.07
C LYS A 419 8.18 -0.04 -21.59
N GLU A 420 7.37 -1.09 -21.67
CA GLU A 420 6.00 -1.02 -22.19
C GLU A 420 5.09 -0.15 -21.30
N LEU A 421 5.31 -0.15 -19.99
CA LEU A 421 4.56 0.70 -19.06
C LEU A 421 4.85 2.19 -19.26
N ILE A 422 6.13 2.57 -19.43
CA ILE A 422 6.49 3.96 -19.72
C ILE A 422 5.93 4.39 -21.07
N SER A 423 6.04 3.53 -22.10
CA SER A 423 5.42 3.77 -23.41
C SER A 423 3.90 3.95 -23.29
N SER A 424 3.23 3.12 -22.49
CA SER A 424 1.78 3.22 -22.27
C SER A 424 1.36 4.55 -21.65
N ASN A 425 2.11 5.07 -20.68
CA ASN A 425 1.86 6.41 -20.11
C ASN A 425 2.07 7.52 -21.15
N TYR A 426 3.14 7.46 -21.93
CA TYR A 426 3.38 8.42 -23.02
C TYR A 426 2.22 8.42 -24.04
N MET A 427 1.75 7.23 -24.42
CA MET A 427 0.61 7.09 -25.32
C MET A 427 -0.68 7.63 -24.69
N ALA A 428 -0.88 7.44 -23.38
CA ALA A 428 -2.05 7.97 -22.68
C ALA A 428 -2.05 9.51 -22.67
N ASP A 429 -0.89 10.12 -22.42
CA ASP A 429 -0.69 11.57 -22.50
C ASP A 429 -1.03 12.10 -23.89
N ARG A 430 -0.59 11.39 -24.94
CA ARG A 430 -0.96 11.71 -26.32
C ARG A 430 -2.46 11.62 -26.53
N VAL A 431 -3.13 10.55 -26.09
CA VAL A 431 -4.60 10.42 -26.21
C VAL A 431 -5.31 11.59 -25.55
N LEU A 432 -4.96 11.92 -24.31
CA LEU A 432 -5.60 13.00 -23.56
C LEU A 432 -5.44 14.35 -24.26
N LEU A 433 -4.21 14.75 -24.60
CA LEU A 433 -3.96 16.06 -25.22
C LEU A 433 -4.56 16.17 -26.63
N ASN A 434 -4.46 15.11 -27.45
CA ASN A 434 -5.09 15.10 -28.77
C ASN A 434 -6.62 15.23 -28.66
N MET A 435 -7.24 14.58 -27.67
CA MET A 435 -8.68 14.64 -27.49
C MET A 435 -9.15 15.96 -26.86
N LEU A 436 -8.32 16.61 -26.04
CA LEU A 436 -8.56 18.01 -25.63
C LEU A 436 -8.52 18.94 -26.85
N MET A 437 -7.51 18.80 -27.73
CA MET A 437 -7.45 19.57 -28.97
C MET A 437 -8.68 19.35 -29.85
N TYR A 438 -9.08 18.08 -30.04
CA TYR A 438 -10.27 17.73 -30.79
C TYR A 438 -11.51 18.41 -30.20
N LYS A 439 -11.75 18.25 -28.89
CA LYS A 439 -12.88 18.82 -28.16
C LYS A 439 -12.95 20.34 -28.33
N MET A 440 -11.83 21.04 -28.10
CA MET A 440 -11.77 22.50 -28.27
C MET A 440 -12.08 22.94 -29.70
N HIS A 441 -11.61 22.23 -30.72
CA HIS A 441 -11.90 22.58 -32.11
C HIS A 441 -13.35 22.31 -32.52
N THR A 442 -13.98 21.27 -31.95
CA THR A 442 -15.35 20.88 -32.33
C THR A 442 -16.42 21.60 -31.52
N GLU A 443 -16.12 22.02 -30.29
CA GLU A 443 -17.11 22.59 -29.37
C GLU A 443 -16.92 24.08 -29.07
N SER A 444 -15.74 24.66 -29.34
CA SER A 444 -15.53 26.11 -29.16
C SER A 444 -16.41 26.92 -30.11
N ARG A 445 -17.05 27.96 -29.58
CA ARG A 445 -17.77 28.96 -30.39
C ARG A 445 -16.86 30.02 -30.98
N THR A 446 -15.72 30.27 -30.35
CA THR A 446 -14.72 31.21 -30.84
C THR A 446 -13.82 30.49 -31.84
N PRO A 447 -13.68 31.00 -33.08
CA PRO A 447 -12.75 30.46 -34.05
C PRO A 447 -11.34 30.44 -33.47
N LEU A 448 -10.78 29.25 -33.33
CA LEU A 448 -9.40 29.09 -32.89
C LEU A 448 -8.48 29.43 -34.07
N ALA A 449 -7.32 30.03 -33.76
CA ALA A 449 -6.25 30.18 -34.75
C ALA A 449 -5.94 28.81 -35.41
N PRO A 450 -5.38 28.76 -36.62
CA PRO A 450 -4.98 27.49 -37.22
C PRO A 450 -4.05 26.71 -36.28
N SER A 451 -4.33 25.44 -36.06
CA SER A 451 -3.40 24.52 -35.41
C SER A 451 -2.42 23.94 -36.42
N GLU A 452 -1.27 23.48 -35.93
CA GLU A 452 -0.26 22.79 -36.74
C GLU A 452 -0.81 21.52 -37.41
N TYR A 453 -1.75 20.84 -36.74
CA TYR A 453 -2.41 19.63 -37.23
C TYR A 453 -3.90 19.82 -37.47
N SER A 454 -4.48 19.01 -38.36
CA SER A 454 -5.92 19.03 -38.63
C SER A 454 -6.72 18.35 -37.51
N ILE A 455 -8.02 18.66 -37.41
CA ILE A 455 -8.95 17.99 -36.47
C ILE A 455 -8.93 16.46 -36.68
N GLY A 456 -8.88 16.01 -37.95
CA GLY A 456 -8.80 14.59 -38.29
C GLY A 456 -7.49 13.93 -37.83
N HIS A 457 -6.38 14.67 -37.81
CA HIS A 457 -5.11 14.16 -37.28
C HIS A 457 -5.20 13.88 -35.79
N TYR A 458 -5.71 14.83 -34.99
CA TYR A 458 -5.88 14.66 -33.54
C TYR A 458 -6.75 13.44 -33.21
N TYR A 459 -7.86 13.28 -33.94
CA TYR A 459 -8.76 12.13 -33.77
C TYR A 459 -8.06 10.80 -34.12
N SER A 460 -7.36 10.74 -35.26
CA SER A 460 -6.67 9.53 -35.73
C SER A 460 -5.53 9.10 -34.79
N GLU A 461 -4.72 10.06 -34.32
CA GLU A 461 -3.64 9.77 -33.38
C GLU A 461 -4.18 9.25 -32.04
N ALA A 462 -5.21 9.89 -31.49
CA ALA A 462 -5.86 9.42 -30.26
C ALA A 462 -6.43 8.00 -30.42
N GLN A 463 -7.04 7.69 -31.57
CA GLN A 463 -7.52 6.35 -31.88
C GLN A 463 -6.37 5.33 -31.90
N ASN A 464 -5.29 5.62 -32.63
CA ASN A 464 -4.15 4.72 -32.79
C ASN A 464 -3.47 4.42 -31.45
N TYR A 465 -3.25 5.45 -30.63
CA TYR A 465 -2.65 5.27 -29.31
C TYR A 465 -3.57 4.55 -28.33
N SER A 466 -4.88 4.83 -28.37
CA SER A 466 -5.85 4.10 -27.54
C SER A 466 -5.84 2.60 -27.82
N GLN A 467 -5.77 2.22 -29.11
CA GLN A 467 -5.66 0.81 -29.50
C GLN A 467 -4.33 0.19 -29.01
N ALA A 468 -3.22 0.90 -29.16
CA ALA A 468 -1.91 0.42 -28.69
C ALA A 468 -1.87 0.22 -27.17
N ILE A 469 -2.45 1.15 -26.38
CA ILE A 469 -2.56 1.03 -24.92
C ILE A 469 -3.32 -0.24 -24.54
N LEU A 470 -4.49 -0.49 -25.15
CA LEU A 470 -5.29 -1.69 -24.85
C LEU A 470 -4.57 -2.98 -25.26
N GLN A 471 -3.81 -2.97 -26.36
CA GLN A 471 -2.99 -4.11 -26.78
C GLN A 471 -1.87 -4.38 -25.77
N THR A 472 -1.12 -3.36 -25.39
CA THR A 472 -0.06 -3.47 -24.37
C THR A 472 -0.61 -3.98 -23.05
N ALA A 473 -1.74 -3.44 -22.59
CA ALA A 473 -2.40 -3.88 -21.36
C ALA A 473 -2.85 -5.36 -21.43
N ALA A 474 -3.42 -5.80 -22.56
CA ALA A 474 -3.82 -7.19 -22.77
C ALA A 474 -2.63 -8.15 -22.77
N GLU A 475 -1.49 -7.75 -23.32
CA GLU A 475 -0.27 -8.55 -23.31
C GLU A 475 0.34 -8.66 -21.91
N ILE A 476 0.35 -7.57 -21.13
CA ILE A 476 0.79 -7.57 -19.73
C ILE A 476 -0.11 -8.49 -18.89
N GLU A 477 -1.43 -8.42 -19.08
CA GLU A 477 -2.42 -9.32 -18.47
C GLU A 477 -2.12 -10.78 -18.85
N ARG A 478 -1.93 -11.08 -20.14
CA ARG A 478 -1.67 -12.45 -20.64
C ARG A 478 -0.35 -13.02 -20.14
N ALA A 479 0.68 -12.20 -20.07
CA ALA A 479 2.00 -12.60 -19.60
C ALA A 479 2.01 -12.97 -18.11
N LYS A 480 0.92 -12.67 -17.36
CA LYS A 480 0.82 -12.87 -15.91
C LYS A 480 2.07 -12.36 -15.21
N THR A 481 2.52 -11.18 -15.65
CA THR A 481 3.75 -10.57 -15.15
C THR A 481 3.68 -10.48 -13.62
N PRO A 482 4.73 -10.92 -12.90
CA PRO A 482 4.72 -10.84 -11.46
C PRO A 482 4.61 -9.38 -10.99
N GLY A 483 3.90 -9.17 -9.89
CA GLY A 483 3.87 -7.90 -9.17
C GLY A 483 2.87 -6.85 -9.66
N PHE A 484 3.29 -5.59 -9.68
CA PHE A 484 2.39 -4.42 -9.81
C PHE A 484 2.19 -3.94 -11.25
N ASP A 485 2.71 -4.66 -12.24
CA ASP A 485 2.70 -4.19 -13.63
C ASP A 485 1.28 -4.03 -14.17
N LEU A 486 0.36 -4.93 -13.83
CA LEU A 486 -1.05 -4.78 -14.18
C LEU A 486 -1.69 -3.53 -13.59
N LEU A 487 -1.33 -3.17 -12.35
CA LEU A 487 -1.83 -1.94 -11.71
C LEU A 487 -1.27 -0.68 -12.36
N ARG A 488 -0.02 -0.74 -12.86
CA ARG A 488 0.59 0.38 -13.58
C ARG A 488 -0.08 0.64 -14.93
N CYS A 489 -0.79 -0.34 -15.49
CA CYS A 489 -1.63 -0.15 -16.69
C CYS A 489 -2.99 0.52 -16.40
N VAL A 490 -3.42 0.64 -15.14
CA VAL A 490 -4.76 1.16 -14.82
C VAL A 490 -4.94 2.59 -15.30
N SER A 491 -3.96 3.48 -15.03
CA SER A 491 -4.06 4.89 -15.43
C SER A 491 -4.18 5.05 -16.96
N PRO A 492 -3.30 4.49 -17.81
CA PRO A 492 -3.48 4.50 -19.26
C PRO A 492 -4.83 3.97 -19.74
N VAL A 493 -5.32 2.86 -19.17
CA VAL A 493 -6.62 2.28 -19.54
C VAL A 493 -7.77 3.21 -19.13
N VAL A 494 -7.69 3.88 -17.98
CA VAL A 494 -8.68 4.89 -17.55
C VAL A 494 -8.71 6.07 -18.53
N ILE A 495 -7.56 6.55 -19.02
CA ILE A 495 -7.52 7.57 -20.07
C ILE A 495 -8.23 7.07 -21.33
N VAL A 496 -8.01 5.82 -21.76
CA VAL A 496 -8.74 5.25 -22.91
C VAL A 496 -10.25 5.21 -22.65
N ILE A 497 -10.69 4.81 -21.46
CA ILE A 497 -12.11 4.72 -21.10
C ILE A 497 -12.83 6.06 -21.26
N TYR A 498 -12.19 7.16 -20.87
CA TYR A 498 -12.84 8.48 -20.85
C TYR A 498 -12.54 9.34 -22.07
N CYS A 499 -11.35 9.22 -22.65
CA CYS A 499 -10.89 10.11 -23.70
C CYS A 499 -10.96 9.47 -25.10
N ALA A 500 -10.95 8.14 -25.23
CA ALA A 500 -10.83 7.54 -26.56
C ALA A 500 -11.99 7.95 -27.49
N PRO A 501 -11.69 8.28 -28.76
CA PRO A 501 -12.69 8.82 -29.68
C PRO A 501 -13.80 7.81 -30.02
N MET A 502 -13.46 6.53 -30.12
CA MET A 502 -14.41 5.47 -30.50
C MET A 502 -15.07 4.83 -29.27
N ALA A 503 -16.39 4.62 -29.33
CA ALA A 503 -17.16 4.00 -28.25
C ALA A 503 -16.71 2.55 -27.98
N GLU A 504 -16.29 1.84 -29.02
CA GLU A 504 -15.81 0.47 -28.97
C GLU A 504 -14.53 0.36 -28.12
N LEU A 505 -13.59 1.29 -28.30
CA LEU A 505 -12.35 1.32 -27.51
C LEU A 505 -12.64 1.65 -26.03
N ARG A 506 -13.54 2.60 -25.78
CA ARG A 506 -13.99 2.92 -24.42
C ARG A 506 -14.63 1.71 -23.75
N MET A 507 -15.47 0.97 -24.47
CA MET A 507 -16.10 -0.25 -23.97
C MET A 507 -15.08 -1.36 -23.70
N GLN A 508 -14.10 -1.56 -24.60
CA GLN A 508 -13.02 -2.53 -24.39
C GLN A 508 -12.21 -2.22 -23.13
N GLY A 509 -11.87 -0.94 -22.91
CA GLY A 509 -11.21 -0.49 -21.68
C GLY A 509 -12.05 -0.79 -20.43
N LYS A 510 -13.35 -0.47 -20.44
CA LYS A 510 -14.27 -0.74 -19.33
C LYS A 510 -14.35 -2.23 -19.00
N MET A 511 -14.48 -3.08 -20.03
CA MET A 511 -14.51 -4.54 -19.84
C MET A 511 -13.19 -5.06 -19.27
N MET A 512 -12.05 -4.54 -19.72
CA MET A 512 -10.73 -4.91 -19.20
C MET A 512 -10.58 -4.55 -17.73
N LEU A 513 -10.91 -3.30 -17.37
CA LEU A 513 -10.81 -2.84 -15.98
C LEU A 513 -11.77 -3.61 -15.06
N GLY A 514 -12.99 -3.90 -15.51
CA GLY A 514 -13.95 -4.74 -14.78
C GLY A 514 -13.45 -6.17 -14.54
N ARG A 515 -12.76 -6.78 -15.51
CA ARG A 515 -12.11 -8.08 -15.30
C ARG A 515 -11.02 -7.98 -14.22
N TRP A 516 -10.15 -6.98 -14.29
CA TRP A 516 -9.09 -6.81 -13.30
C TRP A 516 -9.63 -6.55 -11.90
N ALA A 517 -10.71 -5.79 -11.78
CA ALA A 517 -11.38 -5.55 -10.51
C ALA A 517 -11.93 -6.83 -9.87
N SER A 518 -12.46 -7.77 -10.66
CA SER A 518 -12.90 -9.06 -10.13
C SER A 518 -11.74 -9.94 -9.63
N GLN A 519 -10.52 -9.71 -10.12
CA GLN A 519 -9.30 -10.43 -9.70
C GLN A 519 -8.57 -9.71 -8.54
N ILE A 520 -8.62 -8.38 -8.52
CA ILE A 520 -7.92 -7.51 -7.58
C ILE A 520 -8.95 -6.79 -6.71
N GLN A 521 -9.22 -7.37 -5.54
CA GLN A 521 -10.25 -6.91 -4.61
C GLN A 521 -10.14 -5.41 -4.24
N GLY A 522 -8.94 -4.87 -4.06
CA GLY A 522 -8.75 -3.43 -3.79
C GLY A 522 -8.96 -2.52 -5.00
N LEU A 523 -8.88 -3.05 -6.23
CA LEU A 523 -9.18 -2.29 -7.43
C LEU A 523 -10.69 -2.13 -7.59
N ALA A 524 -11.48 -3.20 -7.37
CA ALA A 524 -12.94 -3.12 -7.37
C ALA A 524 -13.46 -2.04 -6.41
N SER A 525 -12.88 -1.97 -5.21
CA SER A 525 -13.31 -1.04 -4.18
C SER A 525 -12.98 0.43 -4.52
N THR A 526 -11.99 0.66 -5.39
CA THR A 526 -11.56 1.99 -5.86
C THR A 526 -12.31 2.42 -7.13
N MET A 527 -12.76 1.48 -7.95
CA MET A 527 -13.47 1.76 -9.21
C MET A 527 -14.77 2.53 -9.04
N ASP A 528 -15.48 2.38 -7.92
CA ASP A 528 -16.70 3.16 -7.65
C ASP A 528 -16.45 4.68 -7.55
N ARG A 529 -15.17 5.09 -7.45
CA ARG A 529 -14.72 6.48 -7.32
C ARG A 529 -13.96 7.00 -8.55
N LEU A 530 -13.49 6.12 -9.43
CA LEU A 530 -12.82 6.45 -10.70
C LEU A 530 -13.87 6.64 -11.79
#